data_AF-A0A533XFN0-F1
#
_entry.id   AF-A0A533XFN0-F1
#
_cell.length_a   1.000
_cell.length_b   1.000
_cell.length_c   1.000
_cell.angle_alpha   90.00
_cell.angle_beta   90.00
_cell.angle_gamma   90.00
#
_symmetry.space_group_name_H-M   'P 1'
#
loop_
_entity.id
_entity.type
_entity.pdbx_description
1 polymer ?
#
loop_
_entity_poly.entity_id
_entity_poly.type
_entity_poly.pdbx_seq_one_letter_code
_entity_poly.pdbx_strand_id
1 'polypeptide(L)'
;NDFTTFPPNSHWVITYPTSDDLALDTQNKDTFVKFELIRLPTELGGDAKDATAFVAFSKVCVHLWCSPNYNPDQPTNPNENGYRPNQSKHEQYECPCHGSIYKVPQGLAIDGPASLQAPPTNAIPMLTLSTDSNGFLMIEKPVWDVNHNGVLGYGRYVQQ
;
A
#
# COMPACT_ATOMS: atom_id res chain seq x y z
N ASN A 1 -17.74 0.37 6.12
CA ASN A 1 -17.13 1.10 7.25
C ASN A 1 -17.19 2.59 6.98
N ASP A 2 -17.75 3.38 7.91
CA ASP A 2 -17.91 4.84 7.83
C ASP A 2 -16.53 5.54 7.99
N PHE A 3 -16.31 6.66 7.30
CA PHE A 3 -15.07 7.45 7.30
C PHE A 3 -14.72 8.10 8.65
N THR A 4 -15.46 7.80 9.72
CA THR A 4 -15.17 8.26 11.08
C THR A 4 -14.37 7.25 11.89
N THR A 5 -14.32 5.97 11.48
CA THR A 5 -13.66 4.89 12.24
C THR A 5 -12.16 4.77 11.97
N PHE A 6 -11.67 5.29 10.85
CA PHE A 6 -10.27 5.22 10.46
C PHE A 6 -9.58 6.55 10.72
N PRO A 7 -8.73 6.75 11.75
CA PRO A 7 -8.00 8.01 11.90
C PRO A 7 -7.10 8.30 10.68
N PRO A 8 -6.88 9.56 10.26
CA PRO A 8 -5.84 9.87 9.28
C PRO A 8 -4.48 9.29 9.70
N ASN A 9 -3.63 8.99 8.71
CA ASN A 9 -2.34 8.34 8.92
C ASN A 9 -2.41 7.01 9.68
N SER A 10 -3.24 6.08 9.21
CA SER A 10 -3.39 4.76 9.84
C SER A 10 -3.63 3.68 8.79
N HIS A 11 -3.58 2.40 9.20
CA HIS A 11 -3.64 1.29 8.26
C HIS A 11 -4.28 0.02 8.84
N TRP A 12 -4.77 -0.83 7.93
CA TRP A 12 -5.31 -2.16 8.21
C TRP A 12 -4.91 -3.14 7.12
N VAL A 13 -4.68 -4.39 7.50
CA VAL A 13 -4.55 -5.47 6.53
C VAL A 13 -5.93 -6.01 6.19
N ILE A 14 -6.27 -6.00 4.91
CA ILE A 14 -7.52 -6.54 4.36
C ILE A 14 -7.23 -7.74 3.45
N THR A 15 -8.26 -8.56 3.20
CA THR A 15 -8.21 -9.67 2.26
C THR A 15 -9.09 -9.36 1.06
N TYR A 16 -8.58 -9.58 -0.16
CA TYR A 16 -9.36 -9.49 -1.39
C TYR A 16 -8.96 -10.60 -2.38
N PRO A 17 -9.94 -11.30 -2.99
CA PRO A 17 -11.37 -11.23 -2.69
C PRO A 17 -11.66 -11.75 -1.26
N THR A 18 -12.69 -11.19 -0.62
CA THR A 18 -13.20 -11.68 0.67
C THR A 18 -13.98 -12.98 0.49
N SER A 19 -13.96 -13.84 1.50
CA SER A 19 -14.82 -15.03 1.57
C SER A 19 -16.19 -14.76 2.22
N ASP A 20 -16.48 -13.49 2.58
CA ASP A 20 -17.60 -13.07 3.44
C ASP A 20 -17.54 -13.63 4.88
N ASP A 21 -16.49 -14.37 5.23
CA ASP A 21 -16.17 -14.83 6.57
C ASP A 21 -14.89 -14.15 7.07
N LEU A 22 -15.04 -13.22 8.00
CA LEU A 22 -13.94 -12.45 8.56
C LEU A 22 -12.88 -13.33 9.25
N ALA A 23 -13.29 -14.43 9.88
CA ALA A 23 -12.36 -15.32 10.58
C ALA A 23 -11.50 -16.10 9.58
N LEU A 24 -12.11 -16.60 8.50
CA LEU A 24 -11.38 -17.26 7.41
C LEU A 24 -10.46 -16.28 6.69
N ASP A 25 -10.95 -15.09 6.37
CA ASP A 25 -10.15 -14.07 5.71
C ASP A 25 -8.97 -13.67 6.58
N THR A 26 -9.17 -13.43 7.88
CA THR A 26 -8.06 -13.08 8.80
C THR A 26 -7.00 -14.18 8.88
N GLN A 27 -7.42 -15.45 8.88
CA GLN A 27 -6.51 -16.60 8.99
C GLN A 27 -5.89 -17.05 7.66
N ASN A 28 -6.35 -16.51 6.53
CA ASN A 28 -5.81 -16.87 5.22
C ASN A 28 -4.31 -16.51 5.15
N LYS A 29 -3.49 -17.55 4.93
CA LYS A 29 -2.03 -17.46 4.89
C LYS A 29 -1.48 -17.06 3.52
N ASP A 30 -2.33 -17.00 2.50
CA ASP A 30 -1.92 -16.53 1.18
C ASP A 30 -1.74 -15.02 1.20
N THR A 31 -0.48 -14.56 1.18
CA THR A 31 -0.14 -13.14 1.16
C THR A 31 -0.56 -12.46 -0.14
N PHE A 32 -0.75 -13.19 -1.25
CA PHE A 32 -1.14 -12.59 -2.53
C PHE A 32 -2.56 -12.03 -2.51
N VAL A 33 -3.42 -12.48 -1.59
CA VAL A 33 -4.76 -11.91 -1.39
C VAL A 33 -4.79 -10.83 -0.31
N LYS A 34 -3.64 -10.45 0.26
CA LYS A 34 -3.55 -9.46 1.33
C LYS A 34 -3.18 -8.09 0.79
N PHE A 35 -3.83 -7.07 1.33
CA PHE A 35 -3.58 -5.67 0.97
C PHE A 35 -3.46 -4.82 2.24
N GLU A 36 -2.58 -3.83 2.20
CA GLU A 36 -2.47 -2.77 3.20
C GLU A 36 -3.43 -1.65 2.78
N LEU A 37 -4.57 -1.55 3.47
CA LEU A 37 -5.48 -0.42 3.35
C LEU A 37 -4.97 0.69 4.25
N ILE A 38 -4.49 1.77 3.64
CA ILE A 38 -3.93 2.93 4.33
C ILE A 38 -4.91 4.07 4.19
N ARG A 39 -5.34 4.65 5.33
CA ARG A 39 -5.88 6.00 5.32
C ARG A 39 -4.72 6.98 5.30
N LEU A 40 -4.68 7.81 4.27
CA LEU A 40 -3.59 8.72 4.02
C LEU A 40 -3.39 9.68 5.21
N PRO A 41 -2.16 10.20 5.40
CA PRO A 41 -1.93 11.38 6.22
C PRO A 41 -2.76 12.58 5.73
N THR A 42 -3.07 13.50 6.63
CA THR A 42 -3.82 14.72 6.31
C THR A 42 -3.15 15.52 5.18
N GLU A 43 -1.82 15.62 5.18
CA GLU A 43 -1.04 16.31 4.15
C GLU A 43 -1.11 15.67 2.75
N LEU A 44 -1.58 14.42 2.67
CA LEU A 44 -1.82 13.68 1.44
C LEU A 44 -3.31 13.51 1.11
N GLY A 45 -4.20 14.21 1.82
CA GLY A 45 -5.65 14.16 1.58
C GLY A 45 -6.44 13.22 2.49
N GLY A 46 -5.83 12.72 3.56
CA GLY A 46 -6.45 11.80 4.52
C GLY A 46 -7.75 12.30 5.18
N ASP A 47 -8.00 13.61 5.19
CA ASP A 47 -9.19 14.22 5.78
C ASP A 47 -10.42 14.11 4.88
N ALA A 48 -10.27 13.71 3.61
CA ALA A 48 -11.40 13.51 2.72
C ALA A 48 -12.37 12.45 3.27
N LYS A 49 -13.66 12.61 2.92
CA LYS A 49 -14.76 11.75 3.37
C LYS A 49 -15.23 10.82 2.25
N ASP A 50 -14.29 10.41 1.42
CA ASP A 50 -14.48 9.52 0.29
C ASP A 50 -13.22 8.67 0.06
N ALA A 51 -13.24 7.83 -0.97
CA ALA A 51 -12.18 6.89 -1.29
C ALA A 51 -10.84 7.56 -1.60
N THR A 52 -10.80 8.86 -1.92
CA THR A 52 -9.56 9.58 -2.19
C THR A 52 -8.68 9.74 -0.96
N ALA A 53 -9.23 9.59 0.25
CA ALA A 53 -8.47 9.54 1.50
C ALA A 53 -7.71 8.22 1.71
N PHE A 54 -7.85 7.23 0.82
CA PHE A 54 -7.36 5.87 1.02
C PHE A 54 -6.53 5.36 -0.17
N VAL A 55 -5.60 4.46 0.13
CA VAL A 55 -4.96 3.59 -0.85
C VAL A 55 -4.94 2.16 -0.33
N ALA A 56 -4.94 1.18 -1.24
CA ALA A 56 -4.86 -0.24 -0.88
C ALA A 56 -3.75 -0.92 -1.69
N PHE A 57 -2.56 -1.04 -1.10
CA PHE A 57 -1.39 -1.65 -1.75
C PHE A 57 -1.34 -3.16 -1.50
N SER A 58 -0.86 -3.94 -2.47
CA SER A 58 -0.60 -5.36 -2.26
C SER A 58 0.42 -5.58 -1.13
N LYS A 59 0.19 -6.57 -0.29
CA LYS A 59 1.16 -7.02 0.72
C LYS A 59 2.28 -7.89 0.13
N VAL A 60 2.53 -7.81 -1.18
CA VAL A 60 3.57 -8.56 -1.88
C VAL A 60 4.54 -7.58 -2.56
N CYS A 61 5.74 -7.45 -1.98
CA CYS A 61 6.82 -6.66 -2.54
C CYS A 61 7.25 -7.18 -3.93
N VAL A 62 7.45 -6.29 -4.90
CA VAL A 62 7.81 -6.68 -6.28
C VAL A 62 9.27 -7.14 -6.44
N HIS A 63 10.12 -6.94 -5.42
CA HIS A 63 11.48 -7.44 -5.43
C HIS A 63 11.55 -8.98 -5.32
N LEU A 64 11.12 -9.53 -4.17
CA LEU A 64 11.16 -10.97 -3.85
C LEU A 64 10.01 -11.36 -2.89
N TRP A 65 8.85 -10.75 -3.07
CA TRP A 65 7.56 -11.16 -2.50
C TRP A 65 7.44 -11.18 -0.97
N CYS A 66 8.40 -10.59 -0.27
CA CYS A 66 8.24 -10.27 1.14
C CYS A 66 7.04 -9.34 1.38
N SER A 67 6.54 -9.35 2.62
CA SER A 67 5.36 -8.56 2.97
C SER A 67 5.73 -7.17 3.48
N PRO A 68 5.47 -6.08 2.72
CA PRO A 68 5.74 -4.72 3.17
C PRO A 68 4.69 -4.26 4.17
N ASN A 69 5.06 -3.41 5.13
CA ASN A 69 4.16 -2.87 6.14
C ASN A 69 4.10 -1.36 6.07
N TYR A 70 2.93 -0.79 6.37
CA TYR A 70 2.82 0.64 6.62
C TYR A 70 3.17 0.93 8.08
N ASN A 71 3.97 1.95 8.33
CA ASN A 71 4.35 2.39 9.66
C ASN A 71 4.16 3.91 9.79
N PRO A 72 3.03 4.36 10.37
CA PRO A 72 2.65 5.77 10.40
C PRO A 72 3.58 6.66 11.22
N ASP A 73 4.25 6.05 12.19
CA ASP A 73 5.11 6.71 13.17
C ASP A 73 6.58 6.38 12.96
N GLN A 74 6.94 5.78 11.82
CA GLN A 74 8.32 5.34 11.59
C GLN A 74 9.27 6.53 11.70
N PRO A 75 10.18 6.55 12.70
CA PRO A 75 11.24 7.54 12.73
C PRO A 75 12.13 7.30 11.52
N THR A 76 12.74 8.36 10.99
CA THR A 76 13.69 8.27 9.88
C THR A 76 14.74 7.22 10.21
N ASN A 77 14.68 6.06 9.55
CA ASN A 77 15.73 5.08 9.69
C ASN A 77 16.71 5.38 8.57
N PRO A 78 17.92 5.86 8.87
CA PRO A 78 18.95 5.79 7.86
C PRO A 78 19.01 4.32 7.45
N ASN A 79 19.26 4.07 6.16
CA ASN A 79 19.88 2.84 5.70
C ASN A 79 20.76 2.14 6.78
N GLU A 80 20.96 0.84 6.59
CA GLU A 80 21.90 -0.04 7.32
C GLU A 80 23.30 0.56 7.66
N ASN A 81 23.67 1.74 7.13
CA ASN A 81 24.97 2.39 7.27
C ASN A 81 24.99 3.87 7.73
N GLY A 82 23.94 4.43 8.31
CA GLY A 82 24.14 5.57 9.24
C GLY A 82 23.30 6.82 9.04
N TYR A 83 22.83 7.25 10.19
CA TYR A 83 21.99 8.40 10.54
C TYR A 83 22.31 9.69 9.77
N ARG A 84 21.27 10.31 9.19
CA ARG A 84 21.30 11.67 8.65
C ARG A 84 20.29 12.57 9.38
N PRO A 85 20.73 13.54 10.20
CA PRO A 85 19.83 14.50 10.81
C PRO A 85 19.23 15.46 9.75
N ASN A 86 17.99 15.92 9.97
CA ASN A 86 17.20 16.80 9.09
C ASN A 86 16.71 16.20 7.76
N GLN A 87 16.56 14.87 7.66
CA GLN A 87 15.80 14.27 6.56
C GLN A 87 14.30 14.30 6.83
N SER A 88 13.52 14.54 5.78
CA SER A 88 12.07 14.33 5.77
C SER A 88 11.74 12.93 6.29
N LYS A 89 10.59 12.75 6.95
CA LYS A 89 10.10 11.43 7.37
C LYS A 89 10.25 10.45 6.20
N HIS A 90 10.82 9.28 6.46
CA HIS A 90 10.85 8.21 5.47
C HIS A 90 9.42 7.87 5.05
N GLU A 91 9.23 7.55 3.77
CA GLU A 91 7.94 7.08 3.29
C GLU A 91 7.56 5.80 4.03
N GLN A 92 6.28 5.71 4.35
CA GLN A 92 5.83 4.88 5.47
C GLN A 92 5.53 3.44 5.06
N TYR A 93 5.67 3.06 3.78
CA TYR A 93 5.38 1.71 3.29
C TYR A 93 6.66 0.97 2.86
N GLU A 94 7.16 0.10 3.74
CA GLU A 94 8.50 -0.50 3.64
C GLU A 94 8.46 -2.03 3.62
N CYS A 95 9.28 -2.62 2.75
CA CYS A 95 9.57 -4.04 2.71
C CYS A 95 10.72 -4.39 3.67
N PRO A 96 10.49 -5.17 4.73
CA PRO A 96 11.48 -5.41 5.79
C PRO A 96 12.64 -6.32 5.36
N CYS A 97 12.53 -7.03 4.25
CA CYS A 97 13.55 -8.01 3.86
C CYS A 97 14.84 -7.37 3.32
N HIS A 98 14.71 -6.31 2.54
CA HIS A 98 15.84 -5.66 1.85
C HIS A 98 15.69 -4.14 1.78
N GLY A 99 14.82 -3.55 2.62
CA GLY A 99 14.64 -2.10 2.72
C GLY A 99 14.05 -1.42 1.49
N SER A 100 13.23 -2.11 0.68
CA SER A 100 12.54 -1.42 -0.42
C SER A 100 11.43 -0.52 0.11
N ILE A 101 11.47 0.76 -0.25
CA ILE A 101 10.52 1.78 0.20
C ILE A 101 9.64 2.18 -0.98
N TYR A 102 8.33 2.15 -0.78
CA TYR A 102 7.34 2.57 -1.77
C TYR A 102 6.69 3.89 -1.37
N LYS A 103 6.67 4.84 -2.29
CA LYS A 103 6.08 6.16 -2.08
C LYS A 103 4.56 6.07 -1.96
N VAL A 104 4.01 6.64 -0.90
CA VAL A 104 2.56 6.79 -0.72
C VAL A 104 2.12 8.16 -1.27
N PRO A 105 1.01 8.28 -2.02
CA PRO A 105 0.03 7.25 -2.39
C PRO A 105 0.35 6.49 -3.70
N GLN A 106 1.46 6.76 -4.38
CA GLN A 106 1.68 6.28 -5.74
C GLN A 106 2.12 4.82 -5.85
N GLY A 107 2.59 4.18 -4.79
CA GLY A 107 3.11 2.81 -4.79
C GLY A 107 4.41 2.62 -5.60
N LEU A 108 5.09 3.69 -6.02
CA LEU A 108 6.36 3.62 -6.75
C LEU A 108 7.52 3.36 -5.78
N ALA A 109 8.37 2.39 -6.05
CA ALA A 109 9.59 2.17 -5.29
C ALA A 109 10.58 3.32 -5.53
N ILE A 110 11.09 3.89 -4.44
CA ILE A 110 11.99 5.05 -4.44
C ILE A 110 13.31 4.78 -3.74
N ASP A 111 13.40 3.68 -2.97
CA ASP A 111 14.63 3.21 -2.34
C ASP A 111 14.65 1.68 -2.26
N GLY A 112 15.83 1.13 -1.97
CA GLY A 112 16.10 -0.30 -1.91
C GLY A 112 16.06 -1.00 -3.28
N PRO A 113 16.22 -2.33 -3.33
CA PRO A 113 16.43 -3.03 -4.60
C PRO A 113 15.22 -3.02 -5.55
N ALA A 114 13.99 -2.79 -5.06
CA ALA A 114 12.82 -2.62 -5.92
C ALA A 114 12.89 -1.34 -6.77
N SER A 115 13.50 -0.25 -6.27
CA SER A 115 13.61 1.02 -7.01
C SER A 115 14.63 0.95 -8.14
N LEU A 116 15.54 -0.03 -8.09
CA LEU A 116 16.53 -0.31 -9.12
C LEU A 116 15.97 -1.15 -10.28
N GLN A 117 14.75 -1.68 -10.15
CA GLN A 117 14.12 -2.44 -11.21
C GLN A 117 13.54 -1.52 -12.29
N ALA A 118 13.45 -2.01 -13.52
CA ALA A 118 12.80 -1.28 -14.61
C ALA A 118 11.26 -1.31 -14.45
N PRO A 119 10.53 -0.26 -14.86
CA PRO A 119 9.09 -0.36 -15.00
C PRO A 119 8.68 -1.55 -15.88
N PRO A 120 7.56 -2.25 -15.58
CA PRO A 120 6.62 -1.97 -14.50
C PRO A 120 6.97 -2.60 -13.14
N THR A 121 8.12 -3.27 -13.00
CA THR A 121 8.43 -4.06 -11.79
C THR A 121 8.99 -3.25 -10.64
N ASN A 122 8.94 -1.92 -10.72
CA ASN A 122 9.34 -1.01 -9.65
C ASN A 122 8.16 -0.32 -8.97
N ALA A 123 6.92 -0.72 -9.24
CA ALA A 123 5.75 -0.18 -8.54
C ALA A 123 4.81 -1.28 -8.08
N ILE A 124 4.27 -1.11 -6.88
CA ILE A 124 3.47 -2.14 -6.23
C ILE A 124 2.04 -2.15 -6.79
N PRO A 125 1.46 -3.34 -7.04
CA PRO A 125 0.06 -3.49 -7.41
C PRO A 125 -0.86 -2.89 -6.34
N MET A 126 -2.02 -2.39 -6.77
CA MET A 126 -2.98 -1.74 -5.88
C MET A 126 -4.42 -2.04 -6.28
N LEU A 127 -5.33 -2.03 -5.30
CA LEU A 127 -6.76 -2.07 -5.55
C LEU A 127 -7.28 -0.66 -5.86
N THR A 128 -8.25 -0.58 -6.76
CA THR A 128 -9.01 0.65 -7.00
C THR A 128 -10.13 0.74 -5.97
N LEU A 129 -10.26 1.90 -5.33
CA LEU A 129 -11.24 2.15 -4.29
C LEU A 129 -12.27 3.19 -4.76
N SER A 130 -13.52 3.00 -4.36
CA SER A 130 -14.61 3.94 -4.62
C SER A 130 -15.48 4.14 -3.37
N THR A 131 -16.32 5.16 -3.41
CA THR A 131 -17.31 5.44 -2.36
C THR A 131 -18.69 5.22 -2.93
N ASP A 132 -19.49 4.39 -2.27
CA ASP A 132 -20.88 4.17 -2.67
C ASP A 132 -21.79 5.34 -2.27
N SER A 133 -23.06 5.28 -2.68
CA SER A 133 -24.06 6.32 -2.37
C SER A 133 -24.35 6.50 -0.88
N ASN A 134 -23.96 5.54 -0.04
CA ASN A 134 -24.16 5.55 1.40
C ASN A 134 -22.90 6.02 2.15
N GLY A 135 -21.83 6.36 1.44
CA GLY A 135 -20.56 6.77 2.05
C GLY A 135 -19.72 5.61 2.56
N PHE A 136 -19.88 4.39 2.01
CA PHE A 136 -19.02 3.26 2.34
C PHE A 136 -17.90 3.10 1.31
N LEU A 137 -16.71 2.77 1.80
CA LEU A 137 -15.57 2.39 0.97
C LEU A 137 -15.81 1.03 0.32
N MET A 138 -15.64 0.97 -1.00
CA MET A 138 -15.79 -0.23 -1.82
C MET A 138 -14.50 -0.52 -2.59
N ILE A 139 -14.25 -1.79 -2.88
CA ILE A 139 -13.18 -2.24 -3.77
C ILE A 139 -13.80 -2.51 -5.13
N GLU A 140 -13.32 -1.81 -6.17
CA GLU A 140 -13.74 -2.09 -7.53
C GLU A 140 -13.16 -3.41 -8.02
N LYS A 141 -13.84 -4.08 -8.95
CA LYS A 141 -13.33 -5.31 -9.55
C LYS A 141 -11.99 -5.02 -10.24
N PRO A 142 -10.87 -5.60 -9.79
CA PRO A 142 -9.56 -5.27 -10.34
C PRO A 142 -9.38 -5.86 -11.74
N VAL A 143 -8.59 -5.16 -12.54
CA VAL A 143 -8.04 -5.63 -13.81
C VAL A 143 -6.57 -5.93 -13.59
N TRP A 144 -6.23 -7.22 -13.47
CA TRP A 144 -4.88 -7.68 -13.15
C TRP A 144 -3.96 -7.69 -14.38
N ASP A 145 -3.57 -6.50 -14.83
CA ASP A 145 -2.51 -6.30 -15.80
C ASP A 145 -1.64 -5.09 -15.42
N VAL A 146 -0.51 -4.94 -16.11
CA VAL A 146 0.49 -3.92 -15.79
C VAL A 146 0.04 -2.48 -16.04
N ASN A 147 -1.03 -2.23 -16.79
CA ASN A 147 -1.51 -0.89 -17.11
C ASN A 147 -2.65 -0.42 -16.19
N HIS A 148 -3.23 -1.34 -15.40
CA HIS A 148 -4.31 -1.08 -14.45
C HIS A 148 -3.86 -1.33 -13.01
N ASN A 149 -4.40 -2.37 -12.33
CA ASN A 149 -4.13 -2.65 -10.92
C ASN A 149 -2.76 -3.29 -10.68
N GLY A 150 -2.10 -3.77 -11.72
CA GLY A 150 -0.85 -4.51 -11.68
C GLY A 150 -1.02 -6.01 -11.74
N VAL A 151 0.11 -6.71 -11.81
CA VAL A 151 0.16 -8.16 -11.62
C VAL A 151 0.79 -8.39 -10.25
N LEU A 152 0.06 -9.09 -9.36
CA LEU A 152 0.50 -9.34 -7.98
C LEU A 152 1.89 -10.01 -7.95
N GLY A 153 2.81 -9.44 -7.18
CA GLY A 153 4.21 -9.88 -7.11
C GLY A 153 5.08 -9.51 -8.33
N TYR A 154 4.53 -8.87 -9.36
CA TYR A 154 5.30 -8.43 -10.53
C TYR A 154 5.35 -6.90 -10.64
N GLY A 155 4.21 -6.21 -10.54
CA GLY A 155 4.16 -4.74 -10.53
C GLY A 155 3.18 -4.14 -11.52
N ARG A 156 3.30 -2.82 -11.74
CA ARG A 156 2.46 -2.02 -12.64
C ARG A 156 3.18 -0.77 -13.15
N TYR A 157 2.68 -0.19 -14.22
CA TYR A 157 3.02 1.18 -14.56
C TYR A 157 2.34 2.15 -13.59
N VAL A 158 3.07 3.19 -13.21
CA VAL A 158 2.52 4.33 -12.49
C VAL A 158 2.07 5.34 -13.55
N GLN A 159 0.77 5.62 -13.59
CA GLN A 159 0.22 6.65 -14.47
C GLN A 159 0.77 8.02 -13.99
N GLN A 160 1.24 8.82 -14.94
CA GLN A 160 1.82 10.15 -14.69
C GLN A 160 0.73 11.18 -14.36
#